data_AF-A0AAV6Z784-F1
#
_entry.id   AF-A0AAV6Z784-F1
#
_cell.length_a   1.000
_cell.length_b   1.000
_cell.length_c   1.000
_cell.angle_alpha   90.00
_cell.angle_beta   90.00
_cell.angle_gamma   90.00
#
_symmetry.space_group_name_H-M   'P 1'
#
loop_
_entity.id
_entity.type
_entity.pdbx_description
1 polymer ?
#
loop_
_entity_poly.entity_id
_entity_poly.type
_entity_poly.pdbx_seq_one_letter_code
_entity_poly.pdbx_strand_id
1 'polypeptide(L)'
;SCTHYSAAGVLQIPSVNDSVTGVDPGLITALITNQTLCTWYLETTSPDPLLASAITLPFTETDPIPGGCNLEFSLDVDPNVYLQYNLYETVIMFAPANLGHAREETPAACDVQMGQGSRWRLQYDVYQYFLPENNLNDSDLLAHLQKMTLTPDITANGVKLATLTSSDRTTMSFSTVPGQGVIYNVVVRDPVLNTSAAYVPVHTYACSFTDPMDNCRTLGQVSTKVFFTVCAIFGLFICFFGHRFLKT
;
A
#
# COMPACT_ATOMS: atom_id res chain seq x y z
N SER A 1 -14.53 -9.30 -1.68
CA SER A 1 -14.68 -9.73 -0.28
C SER A 1 -14.16 -8.61 0.60
N CYS A 2 -15.06 -7.88 1.26
CA CYS A 2 -14.68 -6.78 2.15
C CYS A 2 -14.67 -7.31 3.58
N THR A 3 -13.53 -7.21 4.23
CA THR A 3 -13.33 -7.72 5.58
C THR A 3 -13.15 -6.53 6.52
N HIS A 4 -13.94 -6.51 7.57
CA HIS A 4 -13.84 -5.57 8.67
C HIS A 4 -12.72 -6.01 9.59
N TYR A 5 -11.98 -5.06 10.14
CA TYR A 5 -11.00 -5.31 11.19
C TYR A 5 -11.06 -4.16 12.21
N SER A 6 -10.71 -4.46 13.46
CA SER A 6 -10.76 -3.57 14.60
C SER A 6 -9.66 -4.01 15.55
N ALA A 7 -8.84 -3.11 16.11
CA ALA A 7 -7.99 -3.42 17.25
C ALA A 7 -8.14 -2.37 18.36
N ALA A 8 -7.91 -2.77 19.61
CA ALA A 8 -8.03 -1.95 20.81
C ALA A 8 -7.01 -2.39 21.87
N GLY A 9 -6.53 -1.47 22.71
CA GLY A 9 -5.72 -1.76 23.90
C GLY A 9 -6.51 -1.59 25.21
N VAL A 10 -6.37 -2.57 26.11
CA VAL A 10 -6.72 -2.66 27.55
C VAL A 10 -7.85 -1.75 28.10
N LEU A 11 -9.00 -2.37 28.39
CA LEU A 11 -10.10 -1.89 29.25
C LEU A 11 -10.82 -0.59 28.83
N GLN A 12 -10.67 -0.20 27.57
CA GLN A 12 -11.43 0.91 26.98
C GLN A 12 -12.13 0.41 25.72
N ILE A 13 -13.40 0.78 25.55
CA ILE A 13 -14.13 0.53 24.30
C ILE A 13 -13.33 1.27 23.21
N PRO A 14 -12.84 0.60 22.15
CA PRO A 14 -12.09 1.27 21.10
C PRO A 14 -12.89 2.46 20.58
N SER A 15 -12.24 3.62 20.54
CA SER A 15 -12.85 4.80 19.94
C SER A 15 -12.79 4.69 18.42
N VAL A 16 -13.53 5.55 17.72
CA VAL A 16 -13.52 5.60 16.24
C VAL A 16 -12.09 5.81 15.69
N ASN A 17 -11.21 6.46 16.47
CA ASN A 17 -9.87 6.82 16.05
C ASN A 17 -8.81 5.74 16.35
N ASP A 18 -9.19 4.69 17.08
CA ASP A 18 -8.28 3.59 17.48
C ASP A 18 -8.51 2.31 16.66
N SER A 19 -9.50 2.30 15.76
CA SER A 19 -9.89 1.13 14.99
C SER A 19 -9.92 1.46 13.49
N VAL A 20 -9.56 0.47 12.67
CA VAL A 20 -9.51 0.63 11.22
C VAL A 20 -9.95 -0.65 10.52
N THR A 21 -10.84 -0.48 9.55
CA THR A 21 -11.32 -1.55 8.67
C THR A 21 -10.68 -1.39 7.29
N GLY A 22 -10.10 -2.47 6.75
CA GLY A 22 -9.46 -2.48 5.43
C GLY A 22 -8.90 -3.86 5.11
N VAL A 23 -8.44 -4.15 3.89
CA VAL A 23 -7.96 -5.52 3.57
C VAL A 23 -6.62 -5.85 4.24
N ASP A 24 -5.73 -4.86 4.34
CA ASP A 24 -4.41 -4.97 4.97
C ASP A 24 -4.16 -3.76 5.89
N PRO A 25 -4.91 -3.62 7.01
CA PRO A 25 -4.80 -2.45 7.86
C PRO A 25 -3.57 -2.53 8.77
N GLY A 26 -2.93 -1.40 9.01
CA GLY A 26 -1.92 -1.23 10.03
C GLY A 26 -2.29 -0.15 11.04
N LEU A 27 -1.73 -0.33 12.24
CA LEU A 27 -1.93 0.52 13.41
C LEU A 27 -0.58 0.78 14.06
N ILE A 28 -0.43 1.99 14.62
CA ILE A 28 0.71 2.36 15.45
C ILE A 28 0.20 2.57 16.86
N THR A 29 0.90 1.98 17.83
CA THR A 29 0.63 2.21 19.26
C THR A 29 1.90 2.68 19.93
N ALA A 30 1.86 3.88 20.50
CA ALA A 30 2.93 4.38 21.35
C ALA A 30 2.91 3.63 22.68
N LEU A 31 4.05 3.04 23.06
CA LEU A 31 4.19 2.35 24.34
C LEU A 31 4.58 3.36 25.43
N ILE A 32 4.05 3.20 26.64
CA ILE A 32 4.52 3.97 27.80
C ILE A 32 5.86 3.44 28.32
N THR A 33 6.52 4.20 29.19
CA THR A 33 7.77 3.76 29.81
C THR A 33 7.56 2.46 30.59
N ASN A 34 8.46 1.48 30.42
CA ASN A 34 8.39 0.12 30.97
C ASN A 34 7.25 -0.78 30.45
N GLN A 35 6.39 -0.31 29.54
CA GLN A 35 5.43 -1.19 28.88
C GLN A 35 6.15 -2.06 27.84
N THR A 36 5.94 -3.37 27.97
CA THR A 36 6.50 -4.41 27.09
C THR A 36 5.43 -5.23 26.37
N LEU A 37 4.16 -5.06 26.76
CA LEU A 37 3.02 -5.77 26.19
C LEU A 37 2.00 -4.78 25.63
N CYS A 38 1.61 -5.00 24.38
CA CYS A 38 0.46 -4.38 23.73
C CYS A 38 -0.45 -5.50 23.22
N THR A 39 -1.76 -5.31 23.35
CA THR A 39 -2.75 -6.28 22.86
C THR A 39 -3.52 -5.59 21.75
N TRP A 40 -3.68 -6.29 20.64
CA TRP A 40 -4.58 -5.92 19.56
C TRP A 40 -5.63 -7.01 19.41
N TYR A 41 -6.81 -6.61 18.99
CA TYR A 41 -7.90 -7.52 18.66
C TYR A 41 -8.04 -7.56 17.14
N LEU A 42 -8.69 -8.61 16.66
CA LEU A 42 -9.05 -8.76 15.26
C LEU A 42 -10.47 -9.30 15.24
N GLU A 43 -11.37 -8.57 14.62
CA GLU A 43 -12.75 -8.98 14.39
C GLU A 43 -12.96 -9.19 12.90
N THR A 44 -13.87 -10.07 12.51
CA THR A 44 -14.32 -10.20 11.13
C THR A 44 -15.83 -10.43 11.10
N THR A 45 -16.49 -9.83 10.12
CA THR A 45 -17.93 -10.04 9.85
C THR A 45 -18.17 -11.13 8.80
N SER A 46 -17.11 -11.68 8.22
CA SER A 46 -17.22 -12.74 7.21
C SER A 46 -17.75 -14.02 7.85
N PRO A 47 -18.74 -14.69 7.23
CA PRO A 47 -19.19 -16.00 7.67
C PRO A 47 -18.15 -17.11 7.38
N ASP A 48 -17.23 -16.87 6.45
CA ASP A 48 -16.21 -17.85 6.04
C ASP A 48 -14.94 -17.76 6.90
N PRO A 49 -14.26 -18.90 7.17
CA PRO A 49 -12.96 -18.90 7.84
C PRO A 49 -11.94 -18.08 7.07
N LEU A 50 -11.27 -17.15 7.76
CA LEU A 50 -10.24 -16.29 7.20
C LEU A 50 -8.87 -16.64 7.78
N LEU A 51 -7.85 -16.59 6.93
CA LEU A 51 -6.46 -16.60 7.37
C LEU A 51 -6.04 -15.16 7.66
N ALA A 52 -5.57 -14.92 8.88
CA ALA A 52 -5.04 -13.63 9.31
C ALA A 52 -3.55 -13.78 9.62
N SER A 53 -2.74 -12.86 9.12
CA SER A 53 -1.32 -12.76 9.42
C SER A 53 -1.05 -11.36 9.98
N ALA A 54 -0.29 -11.28 11.06
CA ALA A 54 0.11 -10.01 11.66
C ALA A 54 1.64 -9.91 11.63
N ILE A 55 2.14 -8.72 11.29
CA ILE A 55 3.57 -8.39 11.34
C ILE A 55 3.71 -7.23 12.31
N THR A 56 4.62 -7.36 13.27
CA THR A 56 4.88 -6.33 14.27
C THR A 56 6.25 -5.71 14.01
N LEU A 57 6.27 -4.39 13.85
CA LEU A 57 7.49 -3.62 13.60
C LEU A 57 7.80 -2.74 14.80
N PRO A 58 8.94 -2.93 15.48
CA PRO A 58 9.37 -2.02 16.53
C PRO A 58 9.94 -0.74 15.93
N PHE A 59 9.54 0.40 16.50
CA PHE A 59 10.11 1.71 16.19
C PHE A 59 10.86 2.27 17.40
N THR A 60 11.94 2.99 17.14
CA THR A 60 12.71 3.73 18.14
C THR A 60 12.26 5.18 18.21
N GLU A 61 12.71 5.90 19.24
CA GLU A 61 12.40 7.33 19.41
C GLU A 61 12.95 8.22 18.29
N THR A 62 13.94 7.74 17.54
CA THR A 62 14.53 8.48 16.42
C THR A 62 13.92 8.13 15.07
N ASP A 63 13.12 7.08 15.00
CA ASP A 63 12.49 6.68 13.74
C ASP A 63 11.33 7.63 13.43
N PRO A 64 11.22 8.14 12.19
CA PRO A 64 10.05 8.91 11.79
C PRO A 64 8.78 8.07 11.95
N ILE A 65 7.67 8.71 12.29
CA ILE A 65 6.38 8.05 12.56
C ILE A 65 5.49 8.18 11.30
N PRO A 66 5.30 7.10 10.51
CA PRO A 66 4.41 7.12 9.35
C PRO A 66 3.01 7.57 9.74
N GLY A 67 2.47 8.56 9.02
CA GLY A 67 1.13 9.08 9.29
C GLY A 67 0.94 9.86 10.58
N GLY A 68 2.01 10.18 11.31
CA GLY A 68 1.94 10.91 12.58
C GLY A 68 1.42 12.36 12.49
N CYS A 69 1.19 12.86 11.28
CA CYS A 69 0.56 14.15 11.00
C CYS A 69 -0.68 13.98 10.11
N ASN A 70 -1.51 12.98 10.42
CA ASN A 70 -2.75 12.77 9.70
C ASN A 70 -3.80 13.84 10.06
N LEU A 71 -4.46 14.38 9.02
CA LEU A 71 -5.60 15.29 9.13
C LEU A 71 -6.77 14.86 8.23
N GLU A 72 -6.60 13.79 7.44
CA GLU A 72 -7.51 13.41 6.35
C GLU A 72 -8.23 12.09 6.62
N PHE A 73 -7.56 11.14 7.27
CA PHE A 73 -8.08 9.80 7.53
C PHE A 73 -8.59 9.64 8.96
N SER A 74 -9.23 8.50 9.25
CA SER A 74 -9.93 8.28 10.53
C SER A 74 -9.01 8.03 11.73
N LEU A 75 -7.79 7.55 11.51
CA LEU A 75 -6.83 7.27 12.58
C LEU A 75 -6.05 8.53 12.96
N ASP A 76 -5.83 8.78 14.25
CA ASP A 76 -4.98 9.93 14.65
C ASP A 76 -3.55 9.82 14.10
N VAL A 77 -3.02 8.59 14.09
CA VAL A 77 -1.76 8.23 13.42
C VAL A 77 -2.07 7.17 12.38
N ASP A 78 -1.98 7.53 11.10
CA ASP A 78 -2.40 6.65 10.01
C ASP A 78 -1.24 6.15 9.14
N PRO A 79 -0.66 4.97 9.46
CA PRO A 79 0.47 4.43 8.71
C PRO A 79 0.07 3.79 7.37
N ASN A 80 -1.20 3.87 6.97
CA ASN A 80 -1.71 3.13 5.82
C ASN A 80 -1.49 3.89 4.51
N VAL A 81 -1.11 3.13 3.48
CA VAL A 81 -1.19 3.62 2.10
C VAL A 81 -2.55 3.23 1.54
N TYR A 82 -3.33 4.24 1.16
CA TYR A 82 -4.59 4.06 0.48
C TYR A 82 -4.36 3.93 -1.02
N LEU A 83 -5.14 3.06 -1.65
CA LEU A 83 -5.05 2.79 -3.07
C LEU A 83 -6.43 2.94 -3.71
N GLN A 84 -6.48 3.70 -4.79
CA GLN A 84 -7.61 3.78 -5.69
C GLN A 84 -7.14 3.46 -7.09
N TYR A 85 -7.94 2.76 -7.88
CA TYR A 85 -7.60 2.49 -9.26
C TYR A 85 -8.82 2.54 -10.17
N ASN A 86 -8.57 2.86 -11.42
CA ASN A 86 -9.48 2.66 -12.54
C ASN A 86 -8.68 2.04 -13.71
N LEU A 87 -9.33 1.87 -14.87
CA LEU A 87 -8.73 1.24 -16.05
C LEU A 87 -7.47 1.92 -16.59
N TYR A 88 -7.22 3.19 -16.25
CA TYR A 88 -6.13 4.00 -16.79
C TYR A 88 -5.10 4.38 -15.73
N GLU A 89 -5.55 4.59 -14.50
CA GLU A 89 -4.74 5.19 -13.45
C GLU A 89 -4.93 4.48 -12.10
N THR A 90 -3.82 4.25 -11.41
CA THR A 90 -3.75 3.81 -10.03
C THR A 90 -3.16 4.95 -9.21
N VAL A 91 -3.88 5.38 -8.19
CA VAL A 91 -3.49 6.48 -7.31
C VAL A 91 -3.26 5.92 -5.92
N ILE A 92 -2.09 6.21 -5.36
CA ILE A 92 -1.81 5.97 -3.95
C ILE A 92 -1.86 7.27 -3.16
N MET A 93 -2.36 7.20 -1.93
CA MET A 93 -2.46 8.32 -0.99
C MET A 93 -1.99 7.87 0.38
N PHE A 94 -1.36 8.74 1.16
CA PHE A 94 -0.92 8.42 2.51
C PHE A 94 -0.88 9.67 3.39
N ALA A 95 -1.05 9.50 4.70
CA ALA A 95 -0.93 10.60 5.64
C ALA A 95 0.53 11.05 5.79
N PRO A 96 0.82 12.35 5.93
CA PRO A 96 2.17 12.80 6.21
C PRO A 96 2.73 12.26 7.52
N ALA A 97 4.02 11.97 7.55
CA ALA A 97 4.71 11.49 8.74
C ALA A 97 5.06 12.63 9.71
N ASN A 98 5.34 12.26 10.96
CA ASN A 98 5.93 13.15 11.95
C ASN A 98 7.32 12.66 12.37
N LEU A 99 8.06 13.51 13.10
CA LEU A 99 9.32 13.11 13.71
C LEU A 99 9.09 12.07 14.81
N GLY A 100 10.08 11.21 15.01
CA GLY A 100 10.15 10.36 16.20
C GLY A 100 10.28 11.20 17.47
N HIS A 101 9.84 10.61 18.58
CA HIS A 101 9.90 11.20 19.91
C HIS A 101 10.03 10.10 20.98
N ALA A 102 10.51 10.45 22.16
CA ALA A 102 10.61 9.52 23.27
C ALA A 102 9.22 9.09 23.77
N ARG A 103 9.17 7.98 24.51
CA ARG A 103 7.92 7.51 25.12
C ARG A 103 7.38 8.57 26.08
N GLU A 104 6.06 8.77 26.04
CA GLU A 104 5.33 9.74 26.87
C GLU A 104 5.70 11.22 26.60
N GLU A 105 6.52 11.49 25.59
CA GLU A 105 6.77 12.84 25.10
C GLU A 105 5.60 13.27 24.20
N THR A 106 5.27 14.56 24.23
CA THR A 106 4.28 15.11 23.30
C THR A 106 4.88 15.19 21.90
N PRO A 107 4.22 14.62 20.86
CA PRO A 107 4.70 14.73 19.49
C PRO A 107 4.92 16.18 19.07
N ALA A 108 5.91 16.41 18.20
CA ALA A 108 6.12 17.71 17.61
C ALA A 108 4.86 18.14 16.84
N ALA A 109 4.45 19.41 16.99
CA ALA A 109 3.26 19.92 16.32
C ALA A 109 3.45 19.92 14.79
N CYS A 110 2.45 19.43 14.08
CA CYS A 110 2.43 19.40 12.62
C CYS A 110 2.26 20.82 12.05
N ASP A 111 3.09 21.17 11.06
CA ASP A 111 2.94 22.38 10.23
C ASP A 111 2.95 23.75 10.94
N VAL A 112 3.47 23.79 12.18
CA VAL A 112 3.70 25.06 12.89
C VAL A 112 4.98 25.75 12.43
N GLN A 113 6.01 24.99 12.05
CA GLN A 113 7.30 25.50 11.57
C GLN A 113 7.82 24.65 10.41
N MET A 114 8.52 25.25 9.46
CA MET A 114 9.16 24.58 8.33
C MET A 114 10.67 24.35 8.52
N GLY A 115 11.17 24.52 9.75
CA GLY A 115 12.59 24.40 10.08
C GLY A 115 13.08 22.95 10.16
N GLN A 116 14.39 22.78 10.39
CA GLN A 116 15.02 21.47 10.58
C GLN A 116 14.54 20.71 11.83
N GLY A 117 13.80 21.35 12.73
CA GLY A 117 13.18 20.72 13.90
C GLY A 117 11.78 20.20 13.67
N SER A 118 11.27 20.21 12.43
CA SER A 118 9.91 19.78 12.12
C SER A 118 9.87 18.69 11.05
N ARG A 119 8.67 18.13 10.84
CA ARG A 119 8.39 17.14 9.80
C ARG A 119 8.77 17.62 8.38
N TRP A 120 8.98 18.92 8.18
CA TRP A 120 9.34 19.47 6.87
C TRP A 120 10.71 19.00 6.36
N ARG A 121 11.57 18.47 7.24
CA ARG A 121 12.84 17.84 6.86
C ARG A 121 12.68 16.43 6.28
N LEU A 122 11.55 15.77 6.53
CA LEU A 122 11.33 14.39 6.13
C LEU A 122 11.20 14.26 4.61
N GLN A 123 11.68 13.14 4.09
CA GLN A 123 11.58 12.76 2.68
C GLN A 123 10.85 11.44 2.55
N TYR A 124 10.06 11.27 1.49
CA TYR A 124 9.25 10.08 1.26
C TYR A 124 9.71 9.42 -0.04
N ASP A 125 10.28 8.23 0.06
CA ASP A 125 10.63 7.43 -1.09
C ASP A 125 9.49 6.50 -1.44
N VAL A 126 8.97 6.63 -2.65
CA VAL A 126 7.87 5.79 -3.14
C VAL A 126 8.46 4.61 -3.90
N TYR A 127 8.07 3.40 -3.51
CA TYR A 127 8.52 2.15 -4.08
C TYR A 127 7.38 1.37 -4.74
N GLN A 128 7.73 0.63 -5.77
CA GLN A 128 6.85 -0.30 -6.47
C GLN A 128 7.51 -1.66 -6.59
N TYR A 129 6.74 -2.73 -6.41
CA TYR A 129 7.16 -4.10 -6.59
C TYR A 129 6.14 -4.86 -7.44
N PHE A 130 6.59 -5.44 -8.54
CA PHE A 130 5.73 -6.24 -9.42
C PHE A 130 5.61 -7.67 -8.91
N LEU A 131 4.37 -8.14 -8.78
CA LEU A 131 4.07 -9.53 -8.50
C LEU A 131 4.24 -10.38 -9.77
N PRO A 132 4.52 -11.69 -9.62
CA PRO A 132 4.55 -12.60 -10.75
C PRO A 132 3.24 -12.56 -11.54
N GLU A 133 3.33 -12.45 -12.86
CA GLU A 133 2.17 -12.44 -13.74
C GLU A 133 1.32 -13.71 -13.58
N ASN A 134 0.00 -13.55 -13.61
CA ASN A 134 -0.96 -14.66 -13.56
C ASN A 134 -0.86 -15.54 -12.29
N ASN A 135 -0.18 -15.08 -11.24
CA ASN A 135 -0.19 -15.71 -9.93
C ASN A 135 -1.15 -14.96 -9.00
N LEU A 136 -2.27 -15.60 -8.64
CA LEU A 136 -3.30 -15.06 -7.75
C LEU A 136 -3.38 -15.87 -6.44
N ASN A 137 -2.30 -16.56 -6.06
CA ASN A 137 -2.24 -17.35 -4.85
C ASN A 137 -1.95 -16.47 -3.62
N ASP A 138 -2.82 -16.57 -2.61
CA ASP A 138 -2.73 -15.78 -1.37
C ASP A 138 -1.41 -15.99 -0.62
N SER A 139 -0.88 -17.23 -0.62
CA SER A 139 0.39 -17.53 0.07
C SER A 139 1.61 -16.89 -0.59
N ASP A 140 1.61 -16.82 -1.92
CA ASP A 140 2.66 -16.14 -2.68
C ASP A 140 2.55 -14.62 -2.53
N LEU A 141 1.33 -14.09 -2.53
CA LEU A 141 1.07 -12.68 -2.23
C LEU A 141 1.61 -12.29 -0.85
N LEU A 142 1.31 -13.08 0.19
CA LEU A 142 1.80 -12.83 1.54
C LEU A 142 3.33 -12.83 1.60
N ALA A 143 4.00 -13.78 0.93
CA ALA A 143 5.46 -13.82 0.87
C ALA A 143 6.05 -12.59 0.15
N HIS A 144 5.37 -12.04 -0.85
CA HIS A 144 5.78 -10.81 -1.52
C HIS A 144 5.48 -9.54 -0.69
N LEU A 145 4.37 -9.51 0.05
CA LEU A 145 4.06 -8.41 0.98
C LEU A 145 5.11 -8.32 2.10
N GLN A 146 5.58 -9.45 2.62
CA GLN A 146 6.66 -9.48 3.61
C GLN A 146 7.93 -8.79 3.11
N LYS A 147 8.31 -9.00 1.84
CA LYS A 147 9.47 -8.32 1.22
C LYS A 147 9.29 -6.80 1.08
N MET A 148 8.04 -6.35 1.12
CA MET A 148 7.67 -4.95 1.01
C MET A 148 7.24 -4.36 2.36
N THR A 149 7.60 -4.97 3.49
CA THR A 149 7.20 -4.49 4.83
C THR A 149 8.35 -3.77 5.56
N LEU A 150 9.56 -4.34 5.59
CA LEU A 150 10.72 -3.76 6.28
C LEU A 150 11.51 -2.85 5.34
N THR A 151 12.02 -1.72 5.85
CA THR A 151 12.76 -0.75 5.02
C THR A 151 13.95 -1.36 4.26
N PRO A 152 14.84 -2.17 4.88
CA PRO A 152 15.93 -2.81 4.14
C PRO A 152 15.43 -3.72 3.01
N ASP A 153 14.38 -4.50 3.27
CA ASP A 153 13.81 -5.41 2.28
C ASP A 153 13.14 -4.66 1.12
N ILE A 154 12.41 -3.57 1.42
CA ILE A 154 11.82 -2.70 0.41
C ILE A 154 12.91 -2.13 -0.50
N THR A 155 14.01 -1.63 0.06
CA THR A 155 15.11 -1.07 -0.74
C THR A 155 15.85 -2.11 -1.58
N ALA A 156 15.88 -3.37 -1.13
CA ALA A 156 16.54 -4.46 -1.82
C ALA A 156 15.68 -5.08 -2.92
N ASN A 157 14.37 -5.12 -2.75
CA ASN A 157 13.44 -5.83 -3.64
C ASN A 157 12.61 -4.88 -4.52
N GLY A 158 12.24 -3.71 -3.99
CA GLY A 158 11.39 -2.73 -4.67
C GLY A 158 12.17 -1.82 -5.61
N VAL A 159 11.46 -1.25 -6.58
CA VAL A 159 11.96 -0.21 -7.48
C VAL A 159 11.54 1.15 -6.93
N LYS A 160 12.50 2.01 -6.61
CA LYS A 160 12.24 3.38 -6.20
C LYS A 160 11.76 4.20 -7.40
N LEU A 161 10.57 4.77 -7.34
CA LEU A 161 9.95 5.55 -8.41
C LEU A 161 10.18 7.05 -8.26
N ALA A 162 10.06 7.56 -7.04
CA ALA A 162 10.19 8.99 -6.75
C ALA A 162 10.67 9.23 -5.33
N THR A 163 11.12 10.47 -5.08
CA THR A 163 11.32 11.02 -3.74
C THR A 163 10.45 12.26 -3.64
N LEU A 164 9.54 12.26 -2.67
CA LEU A 164 8.70 13.39 -2.34
C LEU A 164 9.27 14.10 -1.12
N THR A 165 9.03 15.40 -1.05
CA THR A 165 9.33 16.25 0.10
C THR A 165 8.04 16.60 0.83
N SER A 166 8.14 17.15 2.04
CA SER A 166 6.96 17.59 2.78
C SER A 166 6.19 18.74 2.11
N SER A 167 6.74 19.40 1.08
CA SER A 167 6.01 20.38 0.25
C SER A 167 5.20 19.74 -0.88
N ASP A 168 5.50 18.50 -1.24
CA ASP A 168 4.78 17.78 -2.29
C ASP A 168 3.49 17.17 -1.72
N ARG A 169 2.51 16.92 -2.59
CA ARG A 169 1.32 16.18 -2.19
C ARG A 169 1.70 14.73 -1.87
N THR A 170 1.13 14.19 -0.79
CA THR A 170 1.26 12.76 -0.41
C THR A 170 0.34 11.88 -1.25
N THR A 171 0.32 12.13 -2.55
CA THR A 171 -0.49 11.44 -3.55
C THR A 171 0.35 11.22 -4.80
N MET A 172 0.34 10.00 -5.34
CA MET A 172 1.07 9.68 -6.55
C MET A 172 0.23 8.80 -7.48
N SER A 173 0.28 9.12 -8.76
CA SER A 173 -0.45 8.43 -9.82
C SER A 173 0.47 7.59 -10.69
N PHE A 174 -0.02 6.42 -11.10
CA PHE A 174 0.66 5.47 -11.96
C PHE A 174 -0.28 4.99 -13.06
N SER A 175 0.27 4.55 -14.19
CA SER A 175 -0.53 3.87 -15.20
C SER A 175 -1.00 2.52 -14.70
N THR A 176 -2.29 2.25 -14.86
CA THR A 176 -2.88 0.95 -14.53
C THR A 176 -2.62 -0.06 -15.64
N VAL A 177 -2.21 -1.26 -15.26
CA VAL A 177 -2.17 -2.43 -16.14
C VAL A 177 -3.04 -3.53 -15.52
N PRO A 178 -4.26 -3.77 -16.02
CA PRO A 178 -5.15 -4.80 -15.48
C PRO A 178 -4.49 -6.19 -15.50
N GLY A 179 -4.65 -6.94 -14.41
CA GLY A 179 -4.10 -8.29 -14.23
C GLY A 179 -2.61 -8.34 -13.87
N GLN A 180 -1.89 -7.22 -13.91
CA GLN A 180 -0.54 -7.13 -13.37
C GLN A 180 -0.63 -6.82 -11.87
N GLY A 181 -0.19 -7.75 -11.04
CA GLY A 181 -0.12 -7.53 -9.60
C GLY A 181 1.02 -6.57 -9.26
N VAL A 182 0.73 -5.59 -8.40
CA VAL A 182 1.69 -4.58 -7.95
C VAL A 182 1.50 -4.32 -6.46
N ILE A 183 2.60 -4.22 -5.72
CA ILE A 183 2.66 -3.74 -4.34
C ILE A 183 3.31 -2.35 -4.35
N TYR A 184 2.66 -1.40 -3.71
CA TYR A 184 3.19 -0.06 -3.46
C TYR A 184 3.54 0.08 -1.98
N ASN A 185 4.66 0.73 -1.69
CA ASN A 185 4.99 1.16 -0.34
C ASN A 185 5.72 2.51 -0.37
N VAL A 186 5.66 3.23 0.74
CA VAL A 186 6.35 4.49 0.99
C VAL A 186 7.30 4.31 2.16
N VAL A 187 8.54 4.75 2.00
CA VAL A 187 9.53 4.81 3.09
C VAL A 187 9.77 6.27 3.42
N VAL A 188 9.42 6.67 4.65
CA VAL A 188 9.81 7.97 5.17
C VAL A 188 11.24 7.91 5.72
N ARG A 189 12.05 8.90 5.38
CA ARG A 189 13.45 9.04 5.81
C ARG A 189 13.64 10.37 6.53
N ASP A 190 14.38 10.32 7.62
CA ASP A 190 14.92 11.49 8.28
C ASP A 190 16.38 11.71 7.84
N PRO A 191 16.67 12.72 7.00
CA PRO A 191 18.02 12.97 6.52
C PRO A 191 18.96 13.51 7.61
N VAL A 192 18.44 14.02 8.73
CA VAL A 192 19.26 14.55 9.83
C VAL A 192 19.69 13.44 10.78
N LEU A 193 18.78 12.52 11.11
CA LEU A 193 19.04 11.39 12.01
C LEU A 193 19.48 10.12 11.27
N ASN A 194 19.39 10.10 9.93
CA ASN A 194 19.67 8.95 9.08
C ASN A 194 18.87 7.70 9.48
N THR A 195 17.63 7.92 9.91
CA THR A 195 16.65 6.89 10.29
C THR A 195 15.52 6.84 9.26
N SER A 196 14.78 5.73 9.24
CA SER A 196 13.73 5.52 8.26
C SER A 196 12.68 4.56 8.76
N ALA A 197 11.44 4.78 8.34
CA ALA A 197 10.30 3.92 8.64
C ALA A 197 9.50 3.65 7.36
N ALA A 198 8.96 2.44 7.25
CA ALA A 198 8.07 2.07 6.16
C ALA A 198 6.61 2.30 6.56
N TYR A 199 5.80 2.74 5.61
CA TYR A 199 4.35 2.68 5.69
C TYR A 199 3.87 1.24 5.51
N VAL A 200 2.58 1.00 5.76
CA VAL A 200 1.94 -0.28 5.51
C VAL A 200 1.79 -0.46 3.99
N PRO A 201 2.32 -1.55 3.40
CA PRO A 201 2.24 -1.76 1.96
C PRO A 201 0.78 -2.01 1.54
N VAL A 202 0.45 -1.55 0.34
CA VAL A 202 -0.86 -1.82 -0.30
C VAL A 202 -0.64 -2.50 -1.64
N HIS A 203 -1.55 -3.38 -2.02
CA HIS A 203 -1.44 -4.15 -3.26
C HIS A 203 -2.69 -4.02 -4.13
N THR A 204 -2.52 -4.23 -5.44
CA THR A 204 -3.62 -4.33 -6.38
C THR A 204 -3.24 -5.18 -7.58
N TYR A 205 -4.23 -5.83 -8.19
CA TYR A 205 -4.12 -6.43 -9.53
C TYR A 205 -4.86 -5.59 -10.58
N ALA A 206 -5.40 -4.43 -10.17
CA ALA A 206 -6.23 -3.56 -10.98
C ALA A 206 -7.40 -4.28 -11.67
N CYS A 207 -8.01 -5.20 -10.94
CA CYS A 207 -9.18 -5.97 -11.34
C CYS A 207 -9.88 -6.49 -10.08
N SER A 208 -11.12 -6.94 -10.24
CA SER A 208 -11.91 -7.50 -9.16
C SER A 208 -11.84 -9.03 -9.13
N PHE A 209 -11.88 -9.62 -7.93
CA PHE A 209 -12.05 -11.07 -7.77
C PHE A 209 -13.51 -11.51 -7.74
N THR A 210 -14.44 -10.56 -7.59
CA THR A 210 -15.87 -10.83 -7.39
C THR A 210 -16.75 -10.32 -8.52
N ASP A 211 -16.30 -9.31 -9.26
CA ASP A 211 -17.06 -8.77 -10.38
C ASP A 211 -17.01 -9.74 -11.58
N PRO A 212 -18.13 -10.09 -12.22
CA PRO A 212 -18.13 -10.94 -13.41
C PRO A 212 -17.47 -10.29 -14.64
N MET A 213 -17.51 -8.96 -14.78
CA MET A 213 -17.05 -8.26 -15.99
C MET A 213 -15.59 -7.81 -15.91
N ASP A 214 -15.13 -7.35 -14.75
CA ASP A 214 -13.73 -6.93 -14.52
C ASP A 214 -12.98 -7.97 -13.68
N ASN A 215 -13.04 -9.24 -14.10
CA ASN A 215 -12.52 -10.33 -13.30
C ASN A 215 -11.02 -10.56 -13.55
N CYS A 216 -10.24 -10.70 -12.47
CA CYS A 216 -8.81 -11.02 -12.56
C CYS A 216 -8.53 -12.39 -13.21
N ARG A 217 -9.51 -13.29 -13.22
CA ARG A 217 -9.32 -14.70 -13.62
C ARG A 217 -9.38 -14.93 -15.14
N THR A 218 -10.00 -14.06 -15.93
CA THR A 218 -10.17 -14.24 -17.39
C THR A 218 -8.97 -13.76 -18.20
N LEU A 219 -8.27 -12.72 -17.73
CA LEU A 219 -7.09 -12.16 -18.38
C LEU A 219 -5.95 -13.19 -18.47
N GLY A 220 -5.83 -14.04 -17.45
CA GLY A 220 -4.82 -15.09 -17.37
C GLY A 220 -5.11 -16.35 -18.20
N GLN A 221 -6.33 -16.53 -18.70
CA GLN A 221 -6.72 -17.79 -19.33
C GLN A 221 -6.03 -18.00 -20.68
N VAL A 222 -5.54 -19.21 -20.89
CA VAL A 222 -4.91 -19.64 -22.16
C VAL A 222 -5.88 -19.45 -23.34
N SER A 223 -7.18 -19.69 -23.14
CA SER A 223 -8.22 -19.46 -24.15
C SER A 223 -8.23 -18.02 -24.66
N THR A 224 -8.18 -17.04 -23.74
CA THR A 224 -8.14 -15.61 -24.06
C THR A 224 -6.86 -15.25 -24.84
N LYS A 225 -5.71 -15.78 -24.43
CA LYS A 225 -4.43 -15.58 -25.14
C LYS A 225 -4.47 -16.13 -26.56
N VAL A 226 -5.03 -17.32 -26.75
CA VAL A 226 -5.21 -17.95 -28.08
C VAL A 226 -6.17 -17.15 -28.95
N PHE A 227 -7.29 -16.71 -28.40
CA PHE A 227 -8.26 -15.90 -29.14
C PHE A 227 -7.64 -14.59 -29.64
N PHE A 228 -6.97 -13.84 -28.77
CA PHE A 228 -6.33 -12.58 -29.16
C PHE A 228 -5.20 -12.77 -30.16
N THR A 229 -4.41 -13.85 -30.04
CA THR A 229 -3.36 -14.14 -31.03
C THR A 229 -3.95 -14.51 -32.40
N VAL A 230 -5.02 -15.31 -32.46
CA VAL A 230 -5.71 -15.61 -33.73
C VAL A 230 -6.31 -14.35 -34.35
N CYS A 231 -6.98 -13.50 -33.57
CA CYS A 231 -7.51 -12.23 -34.03
C CYS A 231 -6.40 -11.28 -34.53
N ALA A 232 -5.26 -11.22 -33.82
CA ALA A 232 -4.12 -10.41 -34.24
C ALA A 232 -3.50 -10.91 -35.55
N ILE A 233 -3.33 -12.22 -35.71
CA ILE A 233 -2.87 -12.84 -36.96
C ILE A 233 -3.86 -12.55 -38.10
N PHE A 234 -5.15 -12.66 -37.84
CA PHE A 234 -6.19 -12.38 -38.83
C PHE A 234 -6.23 -10.89 -39.22
N GLY A 235 -6.11 -9.99 -38.24
CA GLY A 235 -6.00 -8.55 -38.47
C GLY A 235 -4.75 -8.21 -39.28
N LEU A 236 -3.60 -8.80 -38.94
CA LEU A 236 -2.36 -8.65 -39.68
C LEU A 236 -2.50 -9.17 -41.12
N PHE A 237 -3.14 -10.33 -41.30
CA PHE A 237 -3.44 -10.87 -42.62
C PHE A 237 -4.31 -9.91 -43.46
N ILE A 238 -5.36 -9.33 -42.89
CA ILE A 238 -6.18 -8.32 -43.57
C ILE A 238 -5.36 -7.06 -43.90
N CYS A 239 -4.52 -6.57 -42.99
CA CYS A 239 -3.68 -5.39 -43.24
C CYS A 239 -2.72 -5.60 -44.42
N PHE A 240 -2.11 -6.79 -44.55
CA PHE A 240 -1.15 -7.07 -45.64
C PHE A 240 -1.79 -7.56 -46.94
N PHE A 241 -2.89 -8.32 -46.87
CA PHE A 241 -3.51 -8.95 -48.05
C PHE A 241 -4.83 -8.32 -48.47
N GLY A 242 -5.50 -7.54 -47.62
CA GLY A 242 -6.77 -6.87 -47.93
C GLY A 242 -6.66 -5.85 -49.05
N HIS A 243 -5.49 -5.19 -49.19
CA HIS A 243 -5.23 -4.23 -50.27
C HIS A 243 -5.18 -4.88 -51.67
N ARG A 244 -5.01 -6.21 -51.76
CA ARG A 244 -5.06 -6.95 -53.05
C ARG A 244 -6.47 -7.31 -53.49
N PHE A 245 -7.45 -7.32 -52.57
CA PHE A 245 -8.85 -7.69 -52.85
C PHE A 245 -9.78 -6.50 -53.08
N LEU A 246 -9.35 -5.27 -52.75
CA LEU A 246 -9.98 -4.01 -53.18
C LEU A 246 -9.35 -3.52 -54.49
N LYS A 247 -9.54 -4.28 -55.57
CA LYS A 247 -9.48 -3.73 -56.93
C LYS A 247 -10.92 -3.68 -57.44
N THR A 248 -11.30 -2.48 -57.88
CA THR A 248 -12.60 -2.04 -58.42
C THR A 248 -13.32 -3.10 -59.26
#